data_AF-A0A952P2E5-F1
#
_entry.id   AF-A0A952P2E5-F1
#
_cell.length_a   1.000
_cell.length_b   1.000
_cell.length_c   1.000
_cell.angle_alpha   90.00
_cell.angle_beta   90.00
_cell.angle_gamma   90.00
#
_symmetry.space_group_name_H-M   'P 1'
#
loop_
_entity.id
_entity.type
_entity.pdbx_description
1 polymer ?
#
loop_
_entity_poly.entity_id
_entity_poly.type
_entity_poly.pdbx_seq_one_letter_code
_entity_poly.pdbx_strand_id
1 'polypeptide(L)'
;MEQTPADPFAIVTTTAGAVSILCREVNEIMHNPVGPWAEANALYAVPSRLAEKLREGHGDLVVYDVGLGAAANALAALTLAREIRGPRRLHLISFERDLRLLEFALEHAAEFAHFHGCEKA
;
A
#
# COMPACT_ATOMS: atom_id res chain seq x y z
N MET A 1 -35.94 10.81 -10.82
CA MET A 1 -34.64 11.26 -10.29
C MET A 1 -33.76 10.03 -10.23
N GLU A 2 -32.92 9.84 -11.24
CA GLU A 2 -31.89 8.80 -11.23
C GLU A 2 -30.88 9.21 -10.16
N GLN A 3 -30.81 8.44 -9.07
CA GLN A 3 -29.77 8.64 -8.07
C GLN A 3 -28.46 8.21 -8.72
N THR A 4 -27.50 9.13 -8.83
CA THR A 4 -26.13 8.78 -9.17
C THR A 4 -25.69 7.66 -8.21
N PRO A 5 -25.21 6.49 -8.70
CA PRO A 5 -24.74 5.45 -7.81
C PRO A 5 -23.67 6.03 -6.88
N ALA A 6 -23.79 5.74 -5.59
CA ALA A 6 -22.79 6.15 -4.62
C ALA A 6 -21.42 5.61 -5.04
N ASP A 7 -20.38 6.42 -4.89
CA ASP A 7 -19.00 6.02 -5.17
C ASP A 7 -18.69 4.67 -4.50
N PRO A 8 -18.13 3.66 -5.22
CA PRO A 8 -17.76 2.38 -4.62
C PRO A 8 -16.81 2.52 -3.42
N PHE A 9 -16.07 3.63 -3.32
CA PHE A 9 -15.10 3.89 -2.26
C PHE A 9 -15.41 5.17 -1.49
N ALA A 10 -14.92 5.25 -0.25
CA ALA A 10 -14.92 6.49 0.51
C ALA A 10 -13.77 6.55 1.48
N ILE A 11 -13.23 7.75 1.66
CA ILE A 11 -12.30 8.04 2.74
C ILE A 11 -13.04 7.98 4.06
N VAL A 12 -12.46 7.25 5.02
CA VAL A 12 -12.97 7.09 6.38
C VAL A 12 -11.83 7.21 7.38
N THR A 13 -12.18 7.57 8.61
CA THR A 13 -11.24 7.50 9.74
C THR A 13 -11.56 6.27 10.56
N THR A 14 -10.57 5.40 10.74
CA THR A 14 -10.64 4.21 11.59
C THR A 14 -10.85 4.57 13.07
N THR A 15 -11.21 3.58 13.89
CA THR A 15 -11.37 3.79 15.34
C THR A 15 -10.07 4.17 16.04
N ALA A 16 -8.91 3.88 15.46
CA ALA A 16 -7.61 4.32 15.97
C ALA A 16 -7.16 5.68 15.40
N GLY A 17 -8.00 6.38 14.64
CA GLY A 17 -7.73 7.72 14.12
C GLY A 17 -6.95 7.77 12.80
N ALA A 18 -6.64 6.63 12.19
CA ALA A 18 -5.95 6.58 10.90
C ALA A 18 -6.92 6.76 9.73
N VAL A 19 -6.49 7.50 8.70
CA VAL A 19 -7.21 7.62 7.42
C VAL A 19 -7.12 6.29 6.66
N SER A 20 -8.26 5.83 6.14
CA SER A 20 -8.37 4.62 5.33
C SER A 20 -9.51 4.71 4.31
N ILE A 21 -9.76 3.63 3.57
CA ILE A 21 -10.77 3.52 2.52
C ILE A 21 -11.81 2.48 2.92
N LEU A 22 -13.09 2.86 2.90
CA LEU A 22 -14.23 1.95 2.93
C LEU A 22 -14.53 1.49 1.50
N CYS A 23 -14.51 0.17 1.26
CA CYS A 23 -15.04 -0.41 0.04
C CYS A 23 -16.50 -0.84 0.27
N ARG A 24 -17.44 -0.22 -0.44
CA ARG A 24 -18.87 -0.51 -0.28
C ARG A 24 -19.30 -1.83 -0.90
N GLU A 25 -18.58 -2.30 -1.92
CA GLU A 25 -18.89 -3.58 -2.58
C GLU A 25 -18.73 -4.76 -1.62
N VAL A 26 -17.69 -4.75 -0.78
CA VAL A 26 -17.42 -5.78 0.24
C VAL A 26 -17.80 -5.37 1.66
N ASN A 27 -18.17 -4.09 1.85
CA ASN A 27 -18.49 -3.49 3.14
C ASN A 27 -17.36 -3.61 4.19
N GLU A 28 -16.12 -3.39 3.76
CA GLU A 28 -14.92 -3.47 4.61
C GLU A 28 -14.13 -2.16 4.58
N ILE A 29 -13.60 -1.77 5.74
CA ILE A 29 -12.60 -0.71 5.84
C ILE A 29 -11.23 -1.36 5.66
N MET A 30 -10.51 -0.95 4.62
CA MET A 30 -9.17 -1.46 4.32
C MET A 30 -8.22 -1.14 5.48
N HIS A 31 -7.29 -2.03 5.80
CA HIS A 31 -6.24 -1.82 6.80
C HIS A 31 -6.71 -1.31 8.18
N ASN A 32 -7.87 -1.76 8.63
CA ASN A 32 -8.47 -1.38 9.90
C ASN A 32 -7.86 -2.21 11.07
N PRO A 33 -7.58 -1.64 12.24
CA PRO A 33 -7.84 -0.25 12.66
C PRO A 33 -6.66 0.70 12.57
N VAL A 34 -5.44 0.20 12.33
CA VAL A 34 -4.23 1.03 12.46
C VAL A 34 -3.90 1.85 11.20
N GLY A 35 -4.64 1.61 10.12
CA GLY A 35 -4.46 2.26 8.83
C GLY A 35 -3.40 1.60 7.95
N PRO A 36 -3.36 1.98 6.66
CA PRO A 36 -2.58 1.31 5.63
C PRO A 36 -1.09 1.27 5.92
N TRP A 37 -0.50 2.38 6.37
CA TRP A 37 0.95 2.46 6.56
C TRP A 37 1.44 1.61 7.73
N ALA A 38 0.77 1.71 8.88
CA ALA A 38 1.16 0.97 10.07
C ALA A 38 0.99 -0.54 9.87
N GLU A 39 -0.12 -0.95 9.25
CA GLU A 39 -0.39 -2.35 8.95
C GLU A 39 0.61 -2.93 7.96
N ALA A 40 0.89 -2.24 6.85
CA ALA A 40 1.82 -2.70 5.83
C ALA A 40 3.21 -2.97 6.41
N ASN A 41 3.69 -2.09 7.28
CA ASN A 41 4.98 -2.24 7.94
C ASN A 41 4.98 -3.41 8.95
N ALA A 42 3.93 -3.51 9.77
CA ALA A 42 3.86 -4.48 10.86
C ALA A 42 3.62 -5.91 10.37
N LEU A 43 2.80 -6.10 9.33
CA LEU A 43 2.41 -7.43 8.86
C LEU A 43 3.28 -7.95 7.72
N TYR A 44 3.84 -7.07 6.87
CA TYR A 44 4.53 -7.50 5.66
C TYR A 44 6.01 -7.11 5.65
N ALA A 45 6.34 -5.83 5.80
CA ALA A 45 7.73 -5.37 5.64
C ALA A 45 8.66 -5.95 6.71
N VAL A 46 8.27 -5.87 7.99
CA VAL A 46 9.09 -6.36 9.11
C VAL A 46 9.13 -7.90 9.15
N PRO A 47 8.00 -8.63 9.15
CA PRO A 47 8.03 -10.09 9.25
C PRO A 47 8.71 -10.78 8.06
N SER A 48 8.67 -10.18 6.87
CA SER A 48 9.36 -10.72 5.69
C SER A 48 10.88 -10.58 5.74
N ARG A 49 11.42 -9.82 6.72
CA ARG A 49 12.85 -9.49 6.85
C ARG A 49 13.41 -8.83 5.59
N LEU A 50 12.59 -8.01 4.93
CA LEU A 50 12.95 -7.38 3.67
C LEU A 50 14.23 -6.53 3.82
N ALA A 51 14.37 -5.80 4.91
CA ALA A 51 15.56 -4.99 5.19
C ALA A 51 16.85 -5.83 5.26
N GLU A 52 16.81 -6.95 5.98
CA GLU A 52 17.96 -7.86 6.11
C GLU A 52 18.34 -8.46 4.75
N LYS A 53 17.34 -8.94 4.00
CA LYS A 53 17.55 -9.52 2.66
C LYS A 53 18.15 -8.52 1.67
N LEU A 54 17.83 -7.24 1.81
CA LEU A 54 18.40 -6.16 0.99
C LEU A 54 19.84 -5.82 1.39
N ARG A 55 20.17 -5.86 2.69
CA ARG A 55 21.53 -5.61 3.21
C ARG A 55 22.49 -6.75 2.91
N GLU A 56 22.01 -7.98 3.04
CA GLU A 56 22.84 -9.18 3.07
C GLU A 56 22.43 -10.11 1.92
N GLY A 57 23.16 -10.03 0.81
CA GLY A 57 22.98 -10.97 -0.30
C GLY A 57 23.68 -10.53 -1.58
N HIS A 58 23.41 -11.28 -2.65
CA HIS A 58 24.01 -11.06 -3.97
C HIS A 58 22.89 -11.06 -5.01
N GLY A 59 23.06 -10.25 -6.06
CA GLY A 59 22.09 -10.11 -7.13
C GLY A 59 20.76 -9.49 -6.70
N ASP A 60 19.79 -9.55 -7.60
CA ASP A 60 18.51 -8.89 -7.46
C ASP A 60 17.60 -9.59 -6.42
N LEU A 61 16.80 -8.81 -5.71
CA LEU A 61 15.74 -9.31 -4.83
C LEU A 61 14.39 -9.03 -5.48
N VAL A 62 13.61 -10.08 -5.75
CA VAL A 62 12.27 -9.96 -6.34
C VAL A 62 11.21 -10.15 -5.27
N VAL A 63 10.27 -9.21 -5.19
CA VAL A 63 9.06 -9.30 -4.35
C VAL A 63 7.85 -9.41 -5.27
N TYR A 64 7.01 -10.41 -5.02
CA TYR A 64 5.71 -10.54 -5.64
C TYR A 64 4.64 -10.07 -4.66
N ASP A 65 3.91 -9.03 -5.06
CA ASP A 65 2.85 -8.40 -4.28
C ASP A 65 1.50 -8.77 -4.91
N VAL A 66 0.71 -9.58 -4.19
CA VAL A 66 -0.55 -10.13 -4.72
C VAL A 66 -1.71 -9.37 -4.09
N GLY A 67 -2.41 -8.59 -4.90
CA GLY A 67 -3.40 -7.61 -4.46
C GLY A 67 -2.74 -6.26 -4.20
N LEU A 68 -2.46 -5.51 -5.29
CA LEU A 68 -1.90 -4.16 -5.18
C LEU A 68 -2.81 -3.25 -4.35
N GLY A 69 -4.13 -3.35 -4.53
CA GLY A 69 -5.13 -2.54 -3.84
C GLY A 69 -4.79 -1.05 -3.87
N ALA A 70 -4.77 -0.40 -2.70
CA ALA A 70 -4.35 1.00 -2.53
C ALA A 70 -2.81 1.21 -2.48
N ALA A 71 -2.03 0.22 -2.90
CA ALA A 71 -0.55 0.21 -2.94
C ALA A 71 0.18 0.31 -1.59
N ALA A 72 -0.50 0.19 -0.44
CA ALA A 72 0.14 0.31 0.88
C ALA A 72 1.34 -0.63 1.07
N ASN A 73 1.19 -1.92 0.74
CA ASN A 73 2.26 -2.92 0.87
C ASN A 73 3.40 -2.67 -0.11
N ALA A 74 3.07 -2.42 -1.37
CA ALA A 74 4.02 -2.10 -2.43
C ALA A 74 4.88 -0.87 -2.07
N LEU A 75 4.26 0.22 -1.62
CA LEU A 75 4.95 1.45 -1.24
C LEU A 75 5.75 1.28 0.05
N ALA A 76 5.29 0.49 1.02
CA ALA A 76 6.10 0.15 2.20
C ALA A 76 7.40 -0.58 1.80
N ALA A 77 7.32 -1.55 0.86
CA ALA A 77 8.49 -2.26 0.36
C ALA A 77 9.45 -1.32 -0.41
N LEU A 78 8.93 -0.45 -1.27
CA LEU A 78 9.73 0.52 -2.03
C LEU A 78 10.40 1.56 -1.12
N THR A 79 9.68 2.09 -0.13
CA THR A 79 10.23 3.05 0.84
C THR A 79 11.36 2.41 1.63
N LEU A 80 11.15 1.21 2.16
CA LEU A 80 12.21 0.48 2.86
C LEU A 80 13.43 0.27 1.95
N ALA A 81 13.24 -0.13 0.69
CA ALA A 81 14.34 -0.33 -0.23
C ALA A 81 15.13 0.95 -0.57
N ARG A 82 14.49 2.12 -0.53
CA ARG A 82 15.18 3.41 -0.71
C ARG A 82 16.02 3.80 0.51
N GLU A 83 15.57 3.42 1.71
CA GLU A 83 16.27 3.70 2.97
C GLU A 83 17.47 2.76 3.19
N ILE A 84 17.39 1.53 2.72
CA ILE A 84 18.46 0.54 2.86
C ILE A 84 19.55 0.77 1.82
N ARG A 85 20.78 1.05 2.30
CA ARG A 85 21.98 0.95 1.47
C ARG A 85 22.51 -0.48 1.52
N GLY A 86 22.16 -1.26 0.50
CA GLY A 86 22.58 -2.65 0.35
C GLY A 86 23.02 -2.97 -1.08
N PRO A 87 23.69 -4.12 -1.30
CA PRO A 87 24.22 -4.50 -2.62
C PRO A 87 23.13 -4.98 -3.60
N ARG A 88 21.91 -5.23 -3.13
CA ARG A 88 20.83 -5.80 -3.94
C ARG A 88 19.88 -4.72 -4.45
N ARG A 89 19.48 -4.84 -5.71
CA ARG A 89 18.36 -4.07 -6.27
C ARG A 89 17.04 -4.78 -5.98
N LEU A 90 16.04 -4.03 -5.51
CA LEU A 90 14.67 -4.52 -5.39
C LEU A 90 13.98 -4.47 -6.75
N HIS A 91 13.34 -5.57 -7.14
CA HIS A 91 12.31 -5.63 -8.18
C HIS A 91 10.98 -5.98 -7.53
N LEU A 92 9.99 -5.11 -7.71
CA LEU A 92 8.65 -5.32 -7.19
C LEU A 92 7.72 -5.61 -8.36
N ILE A 93 7.01 -6.74 -8.29
CA ILE A 93 6.03 -7.16 -9.29
C ILE A 93 4.70 -7.31 -8.57
N SER A 94 3.78 -6.38 -8.81
CA SER A 94 2.44 -6.40 -8.23
C SER A 94 1.43 -6.99 -9.20
N PHE A 95 0.46 -7.73 -8.65
CA PHE A 95 -0.67 -8.30 -9.38
C PHE A 95 -1.95 -7.74 -8.82
N GLU A 96 -2.82 -7.23 -9.68
CA GLU A 96 -4.13 -6.72 -9.31
C GLU A 96 -5.13 -7.07 -10.39
N ARG A 97 -6.33 -7.48 -9.96
CA ARG A 97 -7.46 -7.78 -10.83
C ARG A 97 -8.26 -6.52 -11.14
N ASP A 98 -8.33 -5.58 -10.20
CA ASP A 98 -9.13 -4.37 -10.30
C ASP A 98 -8.37 -3.14 -9.78
N LEU A 99 -8.05 -2.21 -10.68
CA LEU A 99 -7.26 -1.02 -10.38
C LEU A 99 -8.08 0.13 -9.79
N ARG A 100 -9.41 0.02 -9.70
CA ARG A 100 -10.27 1.13 -9.24
C ARG A 100 -9.91 1.61 -7.82
N LEU A 101 -9.48 0.71 -6.93
CA LEU A 101 -9.05 1.08 -5.58
C LEU A 101 -7.73 1.87 -5.60
N LEU A 102 -6.81 1.53 -6.50
CA LEU A 102 -5.55 2.26 -6.68
C LEU A 102 -5.83 3.65 -7.26
N GLU A 103 -6.67 3.74 -8.28
CA GLU A 103 -7.08 4.99 -8.92
C GLU A 103 -7.70 5.94 -7.88
N PHE A 104 -8.64 5.44 -7.09
CA PHE A 104 -9.24 6.20 -5.99
C PHE A 104 -8.18 6.64 -4.95
N ALA A 105 -7.29 5.73 -4.53
CA ALA A 105 -6.23 6.07 -3.59
C ALA A 105 -5.26 7.14 -4.12
N LEU A 106 -4.98 7.14 -5.44
CA LEU A 106 -4.14 8.14 -6.11
C LEU A 106 -4.82 9.51 -6.20
N GLU A 107 -6.13 9.56 -6.49
CA GLU A 107 -6.91 10.81 -6.46
C GLU A 107 -6.88 11.46 -5.07
N HIS A 108 -6.78 10.63 -4.03
CA HIS A 108 -6.71 11.03 -2.62
C HIS A 108 -5.30 10.92 -2.00
N ALA A 109 -4.24 10.85 -2.81
CA ALA A 109 -2.89 10.52 -2.33
C ALA A 109 -2.39 11.43 -1.20
N ALA A 110 -2.78 12.71 -1.20
CA ALA A 110 -2.40 13.68 -0.17
C ALA A 110 -2.94 13.35 1.24
N GLU A 111 -3.95 12.49 1.34
CA GLU A 111 -4.53 12.06 2.62
C GLU A 111 -3.81 10.85 3.21
N PHE A 112 -2.93 10.22 2.42
CA PHE A 112 -2.35 8.93 2.70
C PHE A 112 -0.82 9.01 2.80
N ALA A 113 -0.31 8.84 4.03
CA ALA A 113 1.12 8.94 4.31
C ALA A 113 2.01 8.01 3.46
N HIS A 114 1.48 6.87 3.00
CA HIS A 114 2.23 5.91 2.20
C HIS A 114 2.53 6.37 0.77
N PHE A 115 1.80 7.37 0.25
CA PHE A 115 2.08 7.96 -1.07
C PHE A 115 3.13 9.07 -1.04
N HIS A 116 3.47 9.61 0.13
CA HIS A 116 4.43 10.72 0.23
C HIS A 116 5.78 10.37 -0.39
N GLY A 117 6.21 11.13 -1.41
CA GLY A 117 7.45 10.88 -2.14
C GLY A 117 7.35 9.75 -3.19
N CYS A 118 6.14 9.25 -3.43
CA CYS A 118 5.80 8.27 -4.45
C CYS A 118 4.69 8.77 -5.40
N GLU A 119 4.26 10.04 -5.29
CA GLU A 119 3.06 10.53 -5.98
C GLU A 119 3.22 10.65 -7.51
N LYS A 120 4.45 10.64 -8.02
CA LYS A 120 4.76 10.69 -9.45
C LYS A 120 5.87 9.68 -9.75
N ALA A 121 5.52 8.58 -10.40
CA ALA A 121 6.46 7.69 -11.07
C ALA A 121 6.72 8.19 -12.50
#